data_AF-A0A8J2HHS8-F1
#
_entry.id   AF-A0A8J2HHS8-F1
#
_cell.length_a   1.000
_cell.length_b   1.000
_cell.length_c   1.000
_cell.angle_alpha   90.00
_cell.angle_beta   90.00
_cell.angle_gamma   90.00
#
_symmetry.space_group_name_H-M   'P 1'
#
loop_
_entity.id
_entity.type
_entity.pdbx_description
1 polymer ?
#
loop_
_entity_poly.entity_id
_entity_poly.type
_entity_poly.pdbx_seq_one_letter_code
_entity_poly.pdbx_strand_id
1 'polypeptide(L)'
;MLKDYLIKNNYSDLLEILKAPDVSRHYSIYVNVAKLYVDDLEMVEKITKRPKKFLPLCDQSAIAAQKVIMNDDEIPQEELRLKRKVHIRITGAPWKINDETDGQLVSITGITVRISQPTMLTKCKRYSCKKCSYVTTYQVICLYF
;
A
#
# COMPACT_ATOMS: atom_id res chain seq x y z
N MET A 1 10.48 -0.43 11.39
CA MET A 1 9.43 -0.86 10.44
C MET A 1 8.16 -0.10 10.77
N LEU A 2 7.31 0.23 9.79
CA LEU A 2 6.16 1.14 9.97
C LEU A 2 5.04 0.59 10.89
N LYS A 3 5.12 -0.69 11.30
CA LYS A 3 4.09 -1.38 12.09
C LYS A 3 3.72 -0.63 13.38
N ASP A 4 4.69 -0.28 14.21
CA ASP A 4 4.43 0.33 15.52
C ASP A 4 3.87 1.75 15.37
N TYR A 5 4.32 2.48 14.34
CA TYR A 5 3.75 3.77 13.95
C TYR A 5 2.26 3.65 13.58
N LEU A 6 1.89 2.65 12.77
CA LEU A 6 0.50 2.44 12.35
C LEU A 6 -0.41 2.09 13.53
N ILE A 7 0.06 1.28 14.48
CA ILE A 7 -0.70 0.96 15.68
C ILE A 7 -0.91 2.21 16.55
N LYS A 8 0.12 3.04 16.71
CA LYS A 8 0.03 4.27 17.51
C LYS A 8 -0.86 5.34 16.87
N ASN A 9 -0.73 5.57 15.56
CA ASN A 9 -1.32 6.73 14.88
C ASN A 9 -2.56 6.42 14.03
N ASN A 10 -2.77 5.16 13.63
CA ASN A 10 -3.85 4.73 12.72
C ASN A 10 -4.63 3.53 13.29
N TYR A 11 -4.71 3.39 14.61
CA TYR A 11 -5.44 2.29 15.26
C TYR A 11 -6.90 2.22 14.81
N SER A 12 -7.61 3.36 14.81
CA SER A 12 -9.02 3.44 14.42
C SER A 12 -9.23 2.96 12.98
N ASP A 13 -8.41 3.45 12.05
CA ASP A 13 -8.48 3.05 10.63
C ASP A 13 -8.26 1.53 10.48
N LEU A 14 -7.28 0.97 11.18
CA LEU A 14 -6.99 -0.47 11.15
C LEU A 14 -8.15 -1.29 11.70
N LEU A 15 -8.77 -0.83 12.79
CA LEU A 15 -9.92 -1.50 13.41
C LEU A 15 -11.15 -1.46 12.49
N GLU A 16 -11.43 -0.32 11.86
CA GLU A 16 -12.51 -0.19 10.87
C GLU A 16 -12.29 -1.12 9.67
N ILE A 17 -11.05 -1.19 9.18
CA ILE A 17 -10.68 -2.10 8.08
C ILE A 17 -10.92 -3.56 8.48
N LEU A 18 -10.58 -3.95 9.72
CA LEU A 18 -10.81 -5.30 10.24
C LEU A 18 -12.30 -5.64 10.36
N LYS A 19 -13.13 -4.69 10.82
CA LYS A 19 -14.58 -4.85 10.98
C LYS A 19 -15.35 -4.84 9.67
N ALA A 20 -14.74 -4.32 8.60
CA ALA A 20 -15.43 -4.24 7.32
C ALA A 20 -15.80 -5.65 6.78
N PRO A 21 -16.99 -5.83 6.18
CA PRO A 21 -17.48 -7.16 5.82
C PRO A 21 -16.70 -7.77 4.64
N ASP A 22 -16.33 -6.98 3.64
CA ASP A 22 -15.73 -7.45 2.40
C ASP A 22 -14.22 -7.71 2.56
N VAL A 23 -13.78 -8.95 2.40
CA VAL A 23 -12.35 -9.33 2.49
C VAL A 23 -11.62 -9.13 1.15
N SER A 24 -12.38 -9.04 0.06
CA SER A 24 -11.86 -8.94 -1.30
C SER A 24 -11.63 -7.50 -1.76
N ARG A 25 -12.23 -6.52 -1.07
CA ARG A 25 -12.07 -5.09 -1.32
C ARG A 25 -10.65 -4.60 -1.02
N HIS A 26 -10.23 -3.58 -1.76
CA HIS A 26 -9.02 -2.83 -1.48
C HIS A 26 -9.29 -1.71 -0.47
N TYR A 27 -8.49 -1.67 0.60
CA TYR A 27 -8.52 -0.63 1.63
C TYR A 27 -7.28 0.24 1.54
N SER A 28 -7.36 1.46 2.08
CA SER A 28 -6.24 2.40 2.08
C SER A 28 -6.11 3.06 3.43
N ILE A 29 -4.87 3.20 3.91
CA ILE A 29 -4.54 3.94 5.13
C ILE A 29 -3.64 5.10 4.71
N TYR A 30 -3.99 6.31 5.11
CA TYR A 30 -3.26 7.51 4.73
C TYR A 30 -2.22 7.85 5.80
N VAL A 31 -0.97 7.98 5.37
CA VAL A 31 0.15 8.34 6.23
C VAL A 31 0.74 9.65 5.73
N ASN A 32 0.70 10.67 6.58
CA ASN A 32 1.27 11.98 6.26
C ASN A 32 2.78 11.98 6.53
N VAL A 33 3.57 12.39 5.54
CA VAL A 33 5.04 12.43 5.63
C VAL A 33 5.51 13.34 6.76
N ALA A 34 4.87 14.50 6.98
CA ALA A 34 5.27 15.41 8.05
C ALA A 34 5.06 14.80 9.44
N LYS A 35 3.99 14.01 9.64
CA LYS A 35 3.78 13.26 10.89
C LYS A 35 4.79 12.12 11.03
N LEU A 36 5.02 11.37 9.95
CA LEU A 36 5.96 10.27 9.96
C LEU A 36 7.40 10.75 10.18
N TYR A 37 7.75 11.94 9.69
CA TYR A 37 9.08 12.54 9.85
C TYR A 37 9.44 12.76 11.33
N VAL A 38 8.45 13.12 12.15
CA VAL A 38 8.64 13.33 13.59
C VAL A 38 8.89 12.01 14.33
N ASP A 39 8.22 10.93 13.91
CA ASP A 39 8.35 9.61 14.56
C ASP A 39 9.54 8.77 14.02
N ASP A 40 9.80 8.78 12.70
CA ASP A 40 10.82 7.96 12.04
C ASP A 40 11.33 8.61 10.73
N LEU A 41 12.36 9.46 10.88
CA LEU A 41 13.03 10.14 9.77
C LEU A 41 13.64 9.16 8.75
N GLU A 42 14.26 8.08 9.23
CA GLU A 42 14.96 7.12 8.37
C GLU A 42 13.97 6.41 7.43
N MET A 43 12.78 6.08 7.94
CA MET A 43 11.71 5.51 7.14
C MET A 43 11.20 6.48 6.07
N VAL A 44 11.05 7.77 6.40
CA VAL A 44 10.67 8.81 5.42
C VAL A 44 11.68 8.88 4.29
N GLU A 45 12.97 8.91 4.59
CA GLU A 45 14.01 8.94 3.58
C GLU A 45 13.98 7.70 2.67
N LYS A 46 13.83 6.51 3.25
CA LYS A 46 13.76 5.25 2.51
C LYS A 46 12.56 5.23 1.54
N ILE A 47 11.39 5.63 2.03
CA ILE A 47 10.15 5.69 1.23
C ILE A 47 10.27 6.72 0.12
N THR A 48 10.83 7.89 0.42
CA THR A 48 10.94 8.99 -0.55
C THR A 48 11.97 8.69 -1.64
N LYS A 49 13.14 8.15 -1.29
CA LYS A 49 14.21 7.84 -2.24
C LYS A 49 13.95 6.57 -3.06
N ARG A 50 13.25 5.58 -2.50
CA ARG A 50 13.05 4.25 -3.12
C ARG A 50 11.62 3.70 -2.94
N PRO A 51 10.57 4.43 -3.36
CA PRO A 51 9.17 4.06 -3.13
C PRO A 51 8.82 2.68 -3.69
N LYS A 52 9.33 2.31 -4.87
CA LYS A 52 9.08 0.99 -5.50
C LYS A 52 9.46 -0.19 -4.60
N LYS A 53 10.50 -0.03 -3.77
CA LYS A 53 10.97 -1.07 -2.85
C LYS A 53 10.26 -1.00 -1.50
N PHE A 54 10.04 0.20 -0.96
CA PHE A 54 9.58 0.36 0.41
C PHE A 54 8.06 0.45 0.56
N LEU A 55 7.31 0.94 -0.42
CA LEU A 55 5.84 0.98 -0.34
C LEU A 55 5.22 -0.43 -0.16
N PRO A 56 5.64 -1.47 -0.89
CA PRO A 56 5.12 -2.82 -0.64
C PRO A 56 5.45 -3.35 0.75
N LEU A 57 6.56 -2.92 1.36
CA LEU A 57 6.91 -3.28 2.74
C LEU A 57 6.05 -2.53 3.76
N CYS A 58 5.64 -1.30 3.45
CA CYS A 58 4.66 -0.55 4.24
C CYS A 58 3.30 -1.25 4.22
N ASP A 59 2.84 -1.74 3.07
CA ASP A 59 1.60 -2.53 2.94
C ASP A 59 1.66 -3.80 3.80
N GLN A 60 2.79 -4.51 3.77
CA GLN A 60 3.02 -5.68 4.63
C GLN A 60 3.02 -5.31 6.11
N SER A 61 3.56 -4.14 6.48
CA SER A 61 3.54 -3.64 7.85
C SER A 61 2.11 -3.35 8.33
N ALA A 62 1.22 -2.90 7.44
CA ALA A 62 -0.21 -2.71 7.76
C ALA A 62 -0.92 -4.05 8.03
N ILE A 63 -0.58 -5.10 7.29
CA ILE A 63 -1.09 -6.46 7.55
C ILE A 63 -0.54 -6.98 8.88
N ALA A 64 0.74 -6.72 9.19
CA ALA A 64 1.32 -7.09 10.47
C ALA A 64 0.66 -6.35 11.65
N ALA A 65 0.38 -5.05 11.50
CA ALA A 65 -0.32 -4.25 12.50
C ALA A 65 -1.74 -4.77 12.77
N GLN A 66 -2.49 -5.12 11.73
CA GLN A 66 -3.80 -5.77 11.86
C GLN A 66 -3.73 -7.05 12.69
N LYS A 67 -2.72 -7.91 12.47
CA LYS A 67 -2.56 -9.15 13.24
C LYS A 67 -2.31 -8.89 14.73
N VAL A 68 -1.61 -7.81 15.07
CA VAL A 68 -1.41 -7.43 16.48
C VAL A 68 -2.74 -7.04 17.11
N ILE A 69 -3.54 -6.21 16.43
CA ILE A 69 -4.86 -5.79 16.91
C ILE A 69 -5.82 -6.97 17.02
N MET A 70 -5.76 -7.94 16.10
CA MET A 70 -6.56 -9.16 16.18
C MET A 70 -6.15 -10.08 17.33
N ASN A 71 -4.93 -10.00 17.85
CA ASN A 71 -4.51 -10.80 19.01
C ASN A 71 -4.86 -10.12 20.34
N ASP A 72 -5.58 -9.00 20.30
CA ASP A 72 -6.05 -8.29 21.48
C ASP A 72 -7.34 -8.95 22.00
N ASP A 73 -7.29 -9.46 23.23
CA ASP A 73 -8.40 -10.18 23.88
C ASP A 73 -9.58 -9.27 24.23
N GLU A 74 -9.39 -7.95 24.21
CA GLU A 74 -10.44 -6.97 24.52
C GLU A 74 -11.46 -6.80 23.38
N ILE A 75 -11.18 -7.32 22.19
CA ILE A 75 -12.01 -7.11 21.00
C ILE A 75 -12.76 -8.40 20.63
N PRO A 76 -14.10 -8.35 20.45
CA PRO A 76 -14.87 -9.49 19.95
C PRO A 76 -14.36 -9.96 18.59
N GLN A 77 -13.71 -11.13 18.59
CA GLN A 77 -13.00 -11.68 17.43
C GLN A 77 -13.96 -12.11 16.30
N GLU A 78 -15.22 -12.37 16.63
CA GLU A 78 -16.25 -12.85 15.68
C GLU A 78 -16.52 -11.84 14.54
N GLU A 79 -16.21 -10.56 14.76
CA GLU A 79 -16.42 -9.49 13.78
C GLU A 79 -15.14 -9.10 13.01
N LEU A 80 -13.97 -9.60 13.41
CA LEU A 80 -12.69 -9.19 12.83
C LEU A 80 -12.27 -10.11 11.68
N ARG A 81 -11.95 -9.50 10.53
CA ARG A 81 -11.47 -10.23 9.35
C ARG A 81 -10.19 -9.60 8.83
N LEU A 82 -9.09 -10.36 8.84
CA LEU A 82 -7.80 -9.91 8.32
C LEU A 82 -7.93 -9.48 6.84
N LYS A 83 -7.57 -8.22 6.53
CA LYS A 83 -7.57 -7.69 5.17
C LYS A 83 -6.16 -7.72 4.59
N ARG A 84 -6.00 -8.47 3.49
CA ARG A 84 -4.70 -8.61 2.78
C ARG A 84 -4.49 -7.54 1.71
N LYS A 85 -5.55 -6.88 1.27
CA LYS A 85 -5.53 -5.86 0.20
C LYS A 85 -5.55 -4.45 0.79
N VAL A 86 -4.62 -4.16 1.68
CA VAL A 86 -4.46 -2.84 2.32
C VAL A 86 -3.27 -2.14 1.72
N HIS A 87 -3.45 -0.87 1.34
CA HIS A 87 -2.43 -0.05 0.71
C HIS A 87 -2.13 1.18 1.56
N ILE A 88 -0.86 1.42 1.86
CA ILE A 88 -0.41 2.66 2.50
C ILE A 88 -0.32 3.76 1.44
N ARG A 89 -1.07 4.84 1.64
CA ARG A 89 -1.05 6.03 0.79
C ARG A 89 -0.31 7.15 1.49
N ILE A 90 0.84 7.50 0.96
CA ILE A 90 1.67 8.58 1.48
C ILE A 90 1.12 9.92 1.02
N THR A 91 0.94 10.86 1.95
CA THR A 91 0.48 12.24 1.68
C THR A 91 1.49 13.27 2.16
N GLY A 92 1.52 14.45 1.54
CA GLY A 92 2.45 15.52 1.92
C GLY A 92 3.91 15.24 1.54
N ALA A 93 4.14 14.45 0.48
CA ALA A 93 5.48 14.27 -0.08
C ALA A 93 6.05 15.62 -0.56
N PRO A 94 7.38 15.82 -0.48
CA PRO A 94 8.00 17.07 -0.89
C PRO A 94 7.79 17.35 -2.38
N TRP A 95 7.60 18.62 -2.73
CA TRP A 95 7.57 19.07 -4.11
C TRP A 95 9.00 19.17 -4.64
N LYS A 96 9.41 18.23 -5.48
CA LYS A 96 10.69 18.27 -6.21
C LYS A 96 10.47 17.62 -7.57
N ILE A 97 10.61 18.38 -8.65
CA ILE A 97 10.63 17.83 -10.02
C ILE A 97 11.87 18.40 -10.68
N ASN A 98 12.97 17.67 -10.57
CA ASN A 98 14.23 17.94 -11.28
C ASN A 98 14.66 16.64 -11.98
N ASP A 99 15.58 16.70 -12.94
CA ASP A 99 16.08 15.52 -13.67
C ASP A 99 16.70 14.44 -12.74
N GLU A 100 17.08 14.81 -11.52
CA GLU A 100 17.61 13.90 -10.49
C GLU A 100 16.52 13.17 -9.67
N THR A 101 15.22 13.40 -9.95
CA THR A 101 14.10 12.85 -9.17
C THR A 101 13.58 11.51 -9.70
N ASP A 102 14.22 10.96 -10.73
CA ASP A 102 13.84 9.70 -11.34
C ASP A 102 13.73 8.56 -10.32
N GLY A 103 12.54 7.98 -10.23
CA GLY A 103 12.24 6.86 -9.34
C GLY A 103 12.03 7.25 -7.87
N GLN A 104 12.06 8.54 -7.51
CA GLN A 104 11.73 9.05 -6.18
C GLN A 104 10.24 9.36 -6.05
N LEU A 105 9.77 9.50 -4.80
CA LEU A 105 8.41 9.94 -4.51
C LEU A 105 8.36 11.48 -4.54
N VAL A 106 7.51 12.02 -5.40
CA VAL A 106 7.35 13.47 -5.59
C VAL A 106 5.87 13.83 -5.49
N SER A 107 5.58 15.05 -5.03
CA SER A 107 4.23 15.63 -5.11
C SER A 107 4.16 16.61 -6.26
N ILE A 108 3.01 16.72 -6.94
CA ILE A 108 2.79 17.67 -8.03
C ILE A 108 1.44 18.36 -7.78
N THR A 109 1.40 19.68 -7.92
CA THR A 109 0.17 20.48 -7.83
C THR A 109 -0.18 21.00 -9.21
N GLY A 110 -1.44 20.82 -9.63
CA GLY A 110 -1.90 21.26 -10.94
C GLY A 110 -3.40 21.05 -11.13
N ILE A 111 -3.89 21.41 -12.31
CA ILE A 111 -5.29 21.24 -12.69
C ILE A 111 -5.42 20.02 -13.61
N THR A 112 -6.36 19.14 -13.32
CA THR A 112 -6.67 18.01 -14.20
C THR A 112 -7.42 18.51 -15.43
N VAL A 113 -6.73 18.54 -16.58
CA VAL A 113 -7.32 19.02 -17.86
C VAL A 113 -8.00 17.92 -18.68
N ARG A 114 -7.61 16.66 -18.47
CA ARG A 114 -8.12 15.51 -19.23
C ARG A 114 -8.09 14.23 -18.39
N ILE A 115 -9.10 13.38 -18.57
CA ILE A 115 -9.20 12.04 -17.98
C ILE A 115 -9.51 11.06 -19.10
N SER A 116 -8.80 9.93 -19.17
CA SER A 116 -9.09 8.84 -20.10
C SER A 116 -10.12 7.86 -19.54
N GLN A 117 -10.72 7.04 -20.40
CA GLN A 117 -11.62 5.97 -19.93
C GLN A 117 -10.84 4.93 -19.10
N PRO A 118 -11.44 4.38 -18.04
CA PRO A 118 -10.83 3.31 -17.26
C PRO A 118 -10.47 2.11 -18.14
N THR A 119 -9.22 1.65 -18.05
CA THR A 119 -8.74 0.46 -18.76
C THR A 119 -8.34 -0.64 -17.77
N MET A 120 -8.49 -1.90 -18.18
CA MET A 120 -8.07 -3.03 -17.35
C MET A 120 -6.58 -3.31 -17.55
N LEU A 121 -5.80 -3.13 -16.47
CA LEU A 121 -4.38 -3.49 -16.48
C LEU A 121 -4.20 -4.97 -16.14
N THR A 122 -3.45 -5.68 -16.98
CA THR A 122 -3.14 -7.09 -16.73
C THR A 122 -2.04 -7.19 -15.68
N LYS A 123 -2.39 -7.64 -14.47
CA LYS A 123 -1.43 -7.84 -13.37
C LYS A 123 -0.68 -9.17 -13.43
N CYS A 124 -1.39 -10.25 -13.81
CA CYS A 124 -0.83 -11.59 -13.94
C CYS A 124 -1.38 -12.26 -15.19
N LYS A 125 -0.55 -13.02 -15.91
CA LYS A 125 -0.97 -13.88 -17.02
C LYS A 125 -0.79 -15.33 -16.64
N ARG A 126 -1.86 -16.11 -16.83
CA ARG A 126 -1.86 -17.56 -16.67
C ARG A 126 -1.68 -18.19 -18.05
N TYR A 127 -0.64 -19.00 -18.20
CA TYR A 127 -0.36 -19.76 -19.40
C TYR A 127 -0.64 -21.23 -19.13
N SER A 128 -1.21 -21.90 -20.12
CA SER A 128 -1.46 -23.35 -20.09
C SER A 128 -0.75 -23.99 -21.27
N CYS A 129 0.13 -24.95 -20.99
CA CYS A 129 0.79 -25.73 -22.03
C CYS A 129 -0.21 -26.68 -22.69
N LYS A 130 -0.41 -26.58 -23.99
CA LYS A 130 -1.35 -27.45 -24.73
C LYS A 130 -0.92 -28.93 -24.80
N LYS A 131 0.38 -29.23 -24.62
CA LYS A 131 0.92 -30.60 -24.73
C LYS A 131 0.84 -31.38 -23.42
N CYS A 132 1.21 -30.75 -22.30
CA CYS A 132 1.27 -31.42 -20.99
C CYS A 132 0.27 -30.88 -19.97
N SER A 133 -0.60 -29.94 -20.37
CA SER A 133 -1.58 -29.28 -19.49
C SER A 133 -0.99 -28.57 -18.27
N TYR A 134 0.33 -28.35 -18.25
CA TYR A 134 1.00 -27.62 -17.19
C TYR A 134 0.59 -26.15 -17.20
N VAL A 135 0.23 -25.63 -16.02
CA VAL A 135 -0.23 -24.26 -15.83
C VAL A 135 0.83 -23.46 -15.08
N THR A 136 1.25 -22.35 -15.66
CA THR A 136 2.16 -21.38 -15.03
C THR A 136 1.52 -20.01 -14.97
N THR A 137 1.80 -19.28 -13.89
CA THR A 137 1.38 -17.88 -13.75
C THR A 137 2.61 -16.99 -13.71
N TYR A 138 2.66 -15.99 -14.59
CA TYR A 138 3.69 -14.96 -14.58
C TYR A 138 3.09 -13.63 -14.15
N GLN A 139 3.79 -12.92 -13.29
CA GLN A 139 3.42 -11.56 -12.91
C GLN A 139 3.87 -10.60 -14.02
N VAL A 140 2.93 -9.81 -14.52
CA VAL A 140 3.22 -8.83 -15.57
C VAL A 140 3.67 -7.54 -14.89
N ILE A 141 4.90 -7.14 -15.16
CA ILE A 141 5.38 -5.81 -14.80
C ILE A 141 4.86 -4.86 -15.88
N CYS A 142 3.78 -4.15 -15.59
CA CYS A 142 3.31 -3.08 -16.46
C CYS A 142 4.25 -1.87 -16.32
N LEU A 143 5.20 -1.75 -17.24
CA LEU A 143 5.98 -0.54 -17.45
C LEU A 143 5.14 0.39 -18.36
N TYR A 144 4.25 1.18 -17.76
CA TYR A 144 3.71 2.35 -18.46
C TYR A 144 4.62 3.52 -18.09
N PHE A 145 5.41 3.97 -19.08
CA PHE A 145 6.07 5.27 -19.07
C PHE A 145 5.05 6.34 -19.47
#